data_AF-A0A840PPI3-F1
#
_entry.id   AF-A0A840PPI3-F1
#
_cell.length_a   1.000
_cell.length_b   1.000
_cell.length_c   1.000
_cell.angle_alpha   90.00
_cell.angle_beta   90.00
_cell.angle_gamma   90.00
#
_symmetry.space_group_name_H-M   'P 1'
#
loop_
_entity.id
_entity.type
_entity.pdbx_description
1 polymer ?
#
loop_
_entity_poly.entity_id
_entity_poly.type
_entity_poly.pdbx_seq_one_letter_code
_entity_poly.pdbx_strand_id
1 'polypeptide(L)' 'MDYIAPAVKKGNTELLEWLNEEIESLYEEKFFTKAYEETLKPAFGETIKADAVVVESKVE' A
#
# COMPACT_ATOMS: atom_id res chain seq x y z
N MET A 1 7.71 10.77 6.33
CA MET A 1 8.14 9.52 5.67
C MET A 1 7.66 9.63 4.23
N ASP A 2 8.54 9.49 3.24
CA ASP A 2 8.12 9.60 1.84
C ASP A 2 7.63 8.25 1.33
N TYR A 3 6.45 8.23 0.71
CA TYR A 3 5.85 7.04 0.12
C TYR A 3 5.10 7.39 -1.16
N ILE A 4 4.86 6.37 -1.99
CA ILE A 4 4.13 6.51 -3.26
C ILE A 4 2.67 6.16 -2.99
N ALA A 5 1.81 7.18 -3.02
CA ALA A 5 0.37 7.01 -2.89
C ALA A 5 -0.30 6.96 -4.27
N PRO A 6 -1.45 6.29 -4.40
CA PRO A 6 -2.29 6.45 -5.58
C PRO A 6 -2.85 7.87 -5.67
N ALA A 7 -3.05 8.34 -6.89
CA ALA A 7 -3.50 9.71 -7.16
C ALA A 7 -4.86 9.71 -7.87
N VAL A 8 -5.68 10.70 -7.53
CA VAL A 8 -6.94 10.97 -8.23
C VAL A 8 -6.88 12.33 -8.93
N LYS A 9 -7.79 12.56 -9.88
CA LYS A 9 -7.93 13.86 -10.54
C LYS A 9 -8.27 14.93 -9.50
N LYS A 10 -7.61 16.09 -9.59
CA LYS A 10 -7.86 17.23 -8.70
C LYS A 10 -9.36 17.58 -8.67
N GLY A 11 -9.93 17.65 -7.47
CA GLY A 11 -11.35 17.95 -7.24
C GLY A 11 -12.27 16.73 -7.22
N ASN A 12 -11.78 15.52 -7.52
CA ASN A 12 -12.57 14.30 -7.38
C ASN A 12 -12.49 13.77 -5.93
N THR A 13 -13.25 14.39 -5.04
CA THR A 13 -13.24 14.07 -3.60
C THR A 13 -13.92 12.74 -3.30
N GLU A 14 -14.98 12.38 -4.03
CA GLU A 14 -15.69 11.12 -3.83
C GLU A 14 -14.78 9.91 -4.05
N LEU A 15 -14.03 9.89 -5.17
CA LEU A 15 -13.08 8.81 -5.43
C LEU A 15 -11.89 8.84 -4.46
N LEU A 16 -11.47 10.03 -4.01
CA LEU A 16 -10.42 10.15 -3.00
C LEU A 16 -10.82 9.51 -1.68
N GLU A 17 -12.02 9.83 -1.20
CA GLU A 17 -12.57 9.32 0.06
C GLU A 17 -12.76 7.81 0.00
N TRP A 18 -13.41 7.30 -1.05
CA TRP A 18 -13.56 5.87 -1.27
C TRP A 18 -12.21 5.14 -1.30
N LEU A 19 -11.23 5.69 -2.03
CA LEU A 19 -9.91 5.07 -2.15
C LEU A 19 -9.16 5.06 -0.80
N ASN A 20 -9.31 6.11 0.01
CA ASN A 20 -8.71 6.14 1.34
C ASN A 20 -9.32 5.08 2.27
N GLU A 21 -10.66 4.95 2.28
CA GLU A 21 -11.38 3.94 3.08
C GLU A 21 -11.03 2.51 2.64
N GLU A 22 -10.94 2.29 1.33
CA GLU A 22 -10.53 0.99 0.77
C GLU A 22 -9.10 0.64 1.18
N ILE A 23 -8.15 1.58 1.07
CA ILE A 23 -6.76 1.36 1.48
C ILE A 23 -6.67 1.05 2.98
N GLU A 24 -7.44 1.75 3.83
CA GLU A 24 -7.48 1.46 5.26
C GLU A 24 -8.01 0.04 5.54
N SER A 25 -9.04 -0.39 4.82
CA SER A 25 -9.55 -1.77 4.90
C SER A 25 -8.49 -2.80 4.47
N LEU A 26 -7.74 -2.52 3.40
CA LEU A 26 -6.65 -3.38 2.92
C LEU A 26 -5.47 -3.47 3.92
N TYR A 27 -5.23 -2.44 4.74
CA TYR A 27 -4.25 -2.51 5.82
C TYR A 27 -4.65 -3.54 6.87
N GLU A 28 -5.92 -3.59 7.27
CA GLU A 28 -6.42 -4.58 8.24
C GLU A 28 -6.25 -6.03 7.74
N GLU A 29 -6.38 -6.23 6.43
CA GLU A 29 -6.25 -7.54 5.78
C GLU A 29 -4.79 -7.97 5.52
N LYS A 30 -3.81 -7.13 5.85
CA LYS A 30 -2.40 -7.30 5.47
C LYS A 30 -2.20 -7.52 3.98
N PHE A 31 -2.99 -6.81 3.17
CA PHE A 31 -3.03 -7.02 1.72
C PHE A 31 -1.67 -6.76 1.07
N PHE A 32 -1.01 -5.66 1.42
CA PHE A 32 0.22 -5.25 0.75
C PHE A 32 1.41 -6.14 1.10
N THR A 33 1.48 -6.66 2.34
CA THR A 33 2.47 -7.68 2.69
C THR A 33 2.27 -8.95 1.87
N LYS A 34 1.03 -9.44 1.73
CA LYS A 34 0.73 -10.61 0.88
C LYS A 34 1.09 -10.35 -0.58
N ALA A 35 0.73 -9.17 -1.11
CA ALA A 35 1.05 -8.78 -2.47
C ALA A 35 2.58 -8.73 -2.71
N TYR A 36 3.37 -8.26 -1.73
CA TYR A 36 4.83 -8.31 -1.80
C TYR A 36 5.34 -9.76 -1.92
N GLU A 37 4.83 -10.67 -1.08
CA GLU A 37 5.24 -12.07 -1.10
C GLU A 37 4.92 -12.78 -2.42
N GLU A 38 3.78 -12.46 -3.02
CA GLU A 38 3.33 -13.07 -4.27
C GLU A 38 4.02 -12.48 -5.50
N THR A 39 4.34 -11.18 -5.50
CA THR A 39 4.73 -10.46 -6.73
C THR A 39 6.18 -9.95 -6.73
N LEU A 40 6.72 -9.57 -5.57
CA LEU A 40 8.02 -8.91 -5.47
C LEU A 40 9.11 -9.81 -4.87
N LYS A 41 8.75 -10.63 -3.88
CA LYS A 41 9.66 -11.57 -3.22
C LYS A 41 10.38 -12.52 -4.19
N PRO A 42 9.76 -13.05 -5.26
CA PRO A 42 10.48 -13.91 -6.21
C PRO A 42 11.65 -13.20 -6.91
N ALA A 43 11.58 -11.88 -7.09
CA ALA A 43 12.64 -11.08 -7.67
C ALA A 43 13.68 -10.61 -6.64
N PHE A 44 13.26 -10.28 -5.42
CA PHE A 44 14.14 -9.76 -4.37
C PHE A 44 14.81 -10.82 -3.48
N GLY A 45 14.30 -12.05 -3.51
CA GLY A 45 14.76 -13.13 -2.64
C GLY A 45 14.56 -12.78 -1.15
N GLU A 46 15.47 -13.26 -0.30
CA GLU A 46 15.40 -13.02 1.15
C GLU A 46 16.13 -11.75 1.61
N THR A 47 16.77 -11.04 0.67
CA THR A 47 17.63 -9.89 0.99
C THR A 47 16.84 -8.62 1.31
N ILE A 48 15.68 -8.44 0.69
CA ILE A 48 14.76 -7.34 0.95
C ILE A 48 13.51 -7.89 1.64
N LYS A 49 13.20 -7.33 2.80
CA LYS A 49 12.01 -7.67 3.56
C LYS A 49 10.84 -6.76 3.19
N ALA A 50 9.62 -7.27 3.36
CA ALA A 50 8.40 -6.55 2.99
C ALA A 50 8.26 -5.20 3.72
N ASP A 51 8.66 -5.14 5.00
CA ASP A 51 8.62 -3.94 5.85
C ASP A 51 9.52 -2.79 5.35
N ALA A 52 10.50 -3.08 4.50
CA ALA A 52 11.35 -2.07 3.87
C ALA A 52 10.73 -1.46 2.59
N VAL A 53 9.64 -2.02 2.08
CA VAL A 53 9.03 -1.65 0.78
C VAL A 53 7.56 -1.27 0.92
N VAL A 54 6.84 -1.97 1.79
CA VAL A 54 5.39 -1.86 1.94
C VAL A 54 5.05 -0.89 3.08
N VAL A 55 4.00 -0.10 2.85
CA VAL A 55 3.31 0.69 3.88
C VAL A 55 1.99 0.00 4.19
N GLU A 56 1.77 -0.36 5.45
CA GLU A 56 0.61 -1.15 5.89
C GLU A 56 -0.14 -0.48 7.06
N SER A 57 0.04 0.83 7.22
CA SER A 57 -0.70 1.65 8.18
C SER A 57 -0.76 3.09 7.69
N LYS A 58 -1.78 3.83 8.13
CA LYS A 58 -1.82 5.28 7.94
C LYS A 58 -0.61 5.89 8.67
N VAL A 59 0.18 6.67 7.95
CA VAL A 59 1.26 7.47 8.55
C VAL A 59 0.63 8.77 8.99
N GLU A 60 0.59 9.03 10.30
CA GLU A 60 0.12 10.31 10.87
C GLU A 60 1.09 11.47 10.55
#